data_AF-A0A7W0L557-F1
#
_entry.id   AF-A0A7W0L557-F1
#
_cell.length_a   1.000
_cell.length_b   1.000
_cell.length_c   1.000
_cell.angle_alpha   90.00
_cell.angle_beta   90.00
_cell.angle_gamma   90.00
#
_symmetry.space_group_name_H-M   'P 1'
#
loop_
_entity.id
_entity.type
_entity.pdbx_description
1 polymer ?
#
loop_
_entity_poly.entity_id
_entity_poly.type
_entity_poly.pdbx_seq_one_letter_code
_entity_poly.pdbx_strand_id
1 'polypeptide(L)' 'MPRDCIPPGDLMTTREIAEHYGENHETVKKWFQRYPAPPDPVAVFGAKGGRGQWHVYDLMEVHLWLVVDGPLKFRDRGRS' A
#
# COMPACT_ATOMS: atom_id res chain seq x y z
N MET A 1 -11.45 -23.42 -9.40
CA MET A 1 -10.79 -22.11 -9.32
C MET A 1 -11.16 -21.34 -10.59
N PRO A 2 -11.93 -20.26 -10.45
CA PRO A 2 -11.41 -18.96 -10.88
C PRO A 2 -11.49 -17.93 -9.75
N ARG A 3 -10.46 -17.09 -9.65
CA ARG A 3 -10.33 -15.97 -8.70
C ARG A 3 -11.06 -14.73 -9.25
N ASP A 4 -12.25 -14.93 -9.79
CA ASP A 4 -13.04 -13.86 -10.39
C ASP A 4 -13.98 -13.28 -9.33
N CYS A 5 -13.92 -11.95 -9.23
CA CYS A 5 -14.68 -11.09 -8.31
C CYS A 5 -14.12 -11.04 -6.88
N ILE A 6 -12.93 -10.46 -6.72
CA ILE A 6 -12.67 -9.65 -5.52
C ILE A 6 -13.71 -8.52 -5.58
N PRO A 7 -14.62 -8.36 -4.60
CA PRO A 7 -15.50 -7.19 -4.55
C PRO A 7 -14.65 -5.92 -4.61
N PRO A 8 -15.15 -4.77 -5.12
CA PRO A 8 -14.37 -3.54 -5.11
C PRO A 8 -14.14 -3.07 -3.66
N GLY A 9 -13.15 -3.65 -2.99
CA GLY A 9 -12.38 -2.99 -1.95
C GLY A 9 -11.46 -2.03 -2.68
N ASP A 10 -11.38 -0.79 -2.20
CA ASP A 10 -10.71 0.31 -2.90
C ASP A 10 -9.29 -0.06 -3.35
N LEU A 11 -9.14 -0.41 -4.62
CA LEU A 11 -7.86 -0.72 -5.23
C LEU A 11 -7.14 0.60 -5.50
N MET A 12 -6.05 0.82 -4.79
CA MET A 12 -5.31 2.08 -4.82
C MET A 12 -3.85 1.85 -5.20
N THR A 13 -3.32 2.77 -5.99
CA THR A 13 -1.88 2.88 -6.23
C THR A 13 -1.16 3.40 -4.99
N THR A 14 0.16 3.20 -4.90
CA THR A 14 0.99 3.79 -3.83
C THR A 14 0.80 5.31 -3.69
N ARG A 15 0.51 5.99 -4.81
CA ARG A 15 0.25 7.43 -4.84
C ARG A 15 -1.10 7.75 -4.19
N GLU A 16 -2.16 7.04 -4.56
CA GLU A 16 -3.49 7.24 -3.98
C GLU A 16 -3.51 6.88 -2.49
N ILE A 17 -2.77 5.84 -2.09
CA ILE A 17 -2.55 5.51 -0.67
C ILE A 17 -1.91 6.71 0.04
N ALA A 18 -0.87 7.31 -0.54
CA ALA A 18 -0.22 8.47 0.05
C ALA A 18 -1.19 9.65 0.21
N GLU A 19 -1.99 9.94 -0.81
CA GLU A 19 -3.01 10.99 -0.76
C GLU A 19 -4.09 10.66 0.29
N HIS A 20 -4.53 9.41 0.40
CA HIS A 20 -5.51 8.95 1.38
C HIS A 20 -5.04 9.14 2.83
N TYR A 21 -3.77 8.83 3.11
CA TYR A 21 -3.18 9.01 4.44
C TYR A 21 -2.61 10.42 4.69
N GLY A 22 -2.67 11.33 3.71
CA GLY A 22 -2.11 12.67 3.81
C GLY A 22 -0.58 12.69 3.88
N GLU A 23 0.08 11.70 3.30
CA GLU A 23 1.51 11.46 3.36
C GLU A 23 2.16 11.63 1.99
N ASN A 24 3.48 11.75 1.95
CA ASN A 24 4.21 11.83 0.68
C ASN A 24 4.34 10.43 0.05
N HIS A 25 4.16 10.32 -1.26
CA HIS A 25 4.39 9.07 -2.01
C HIS A 25 5.75 8.44 -1.71
N GLU A 26 6.82 9.23 -1.53
CA GLU A 26 8.13 8.70 -1.14
C GLU A 26 8.14 8.10 0.27
N THR A 27 7.38 8.70 1.20
CA THR A 27 7.22 8.21 2.57
C THR A 27 6.53 6.85 2.55
N VAL A 28 5.43 6.73 1.81
CA VAL A 28 4.72 5.47 1.65
C VAL A 28 5.64 4.43 1.00
N LYS A 29 6.36 4.77 -0.06
CA LYS A 29 7.33 3.85 -0.69
C LYS A 29 8.42 3.39 0.29
N LYS A 30 8.91 4.27 1.16
CA LYS A 30 9.85 3.90 2.23
C LYS A 30 9.21 2.95 3.24
N TRP A 31 7.93 3.08 3.53
CA TRP A 31 7.24 2.15 4.42
C TRP A 31 7.26 0.73 3.83
N PHE A 32 6.86 0.59 2.56
CA PHE A 32 6.87 -0.68 1.84
C PHE A 32 8.27 -1.33 1.80
N GLN A 33 9.35 -0.55 1.85
CA GLN A 33 10.72 -1.07 1.89
C GLN A 33 11.25 -1.36 3.30
N ARG A 34 10.80 -0.59 4.30
CA ARG A 34 11.37 -0.58 5.65
C ARG A 34 10.67 -1.54 6.60
N TYR A 35 9.36 -1.72 6.45
CA TYR A 35 8.58 -2.56 7.33
C TYR A 35 8.46 -3.98 6.77
N PRO A 36 8.52 -5.01 7.62
CA PRO A 36 8.46 -6.40 7.18
C PRO A 36 7.09 -6.73 6.60
N ALA A 37 7.08 -7.64 5.62
CA ALA A 37 5.88 -8.20 4.99
C ALA A 37 4.87 -7.15 4.49
N PRO A 38 5.26 -6.21 3.61
CA PRO A 38 4.28 -5.37 2.93
C PRO A 38 3.23 -6.20 2.19
N PRO A 39 2.01 -5.70 2.01
CA PRO A 39 0.99 -6.39 1.23
C PRO A 39 1.47 -6.55 -0.22
N ASP A 40 1.20 -7.72 -0.79
CA ASP A 40 1.51 -8.00 -2.18
C ASP A 40 0.61 -7.13 -3.09
N PRO A 41 1.15 -6.60 -4.20
CA PRO A 41 0.34 -5.86 -5.15
C PRO A 41 -0.67 -6.79 -5.83
N VAL A 42 -1.95 -6.40 -5.79
CA VAL A 42 -3.05 -7.07 -6.49
C VAL A 42 -2.84 -7.03 -8.00
N ALA A 43 -2.29 -5.90 -8.48
CA ALA A 43 -1.93 -5.74 -9.88
C ALA A 43 -0.66 -4.91 -10.05
N VAL A 44 0.13 -5.27 -11.06
CA VAL A 44 1.34 -4.56 -11.43
C VAL A 44 1.21 -4.13 -12.88
N PHE A 45 1.04 -2.83 -13.09
CA PHE A 45 0.94 -2.24 -14.41
C PHE A 45 2.30 -1.68 -14.81
N GLY A 46 2.80 -2.06 -15.98
CA GLY A 46 4.06 -1.53 -16.50
C GLY A 46 4.05 -1.50 -18.02
N ALA A 47 4.52 -0.40 -18.59
CA ALA A 47 4.81 -0.34 -20.02
C ALA A 47 6.04 -1.22 -20.33
N LYS A 48 5.94 -2.15 -21.28
CA LYS A 48 7.12 -2.86 -21.82
C LYS A 48 8.05 -1.82 -22.45
N GLY A 49 9.18 -1.51 -21.80
CA GLY A 49 10.20 -0.62 -22.36
C GLY A 49 10.81 0.42 -21.41
N GLY A 50 10.30 0.60 -20.20
CA GLY A 50 11.02 1.31 -19.13
C GLY A 50 10.29 2.51 -18.49
N ARG A 51 10.61 2.69 -17.19
CA ARG A 51 10.33 3.82 -16.29
C ARG A 51 8.87 4.14 -15.93
N GLY A 52 8.06 3.12 -15.64
CA GLY A 52 6.75 3.37 -15.02
C GLY A 52 6.04 2.08 -14.65
N GLN A 53 6.52 1.42 -13.61
CA GLN A 53 5.78 0.32 -12.98
C GLN A 53 4.93 0.92 -11.85
N TRP A 54 3.62 0.72 -11.94
CA TRP A 54 2.64 1.14 -10.94
C TRP A 54 2.08 -0.11 -10.27
N HIS A 55 2.18 -0.16 -8.95
CA HIS A 55 1.63 -1.23 -8.14
C HIS A 55 0.29 -0.77 -7.59
N VAL A 56 -0.71 -1.63 -7.72
CA VAL A 56 -2.04 -1.45 -7.16
C VAL A 56 -2.19 -2.41 -5.99
N TYR A 57 -2.64 -1.90 -4.87
CA TYR A 57 -2.83 -2.63 -3.63
C TYR A 57 -4.28 -2.51 -3.19
N ASP A 58 -4.72 -3.48 -2.41
CA ASP A 58 -5.99 -3.39 -1.71
C ASP A 58 -5.85 -2.47 -0.49
N LEU A 59 -6.69 -1.43 -0.40
CA LEU A 59 -6.61 -0.47 0.71
C LEU A 59 -6.82 -1.11 2.08
N MET A 60 -7.68 -2.14 2.19
CA MET A 60 -7.93 -2.83 3.46
C MET A 60 -6.68 -3.59 3.92
N GLU A 61 -6.02 -4.32 3.01
CA GLU A 61 -4.78 -5.01 3.32
C GLU A 61 -3.66 -4.04 3.71
N VAL A 62 -3.53 -2.92 2.99
CA VAL A 62 -2.59 -1.85 3.31
C VAL A 62 -2.90 -1.25 4.68
N HIS A 63 -4.17 -0.93 4.97
CA HIS A 63 -4.58 -0.37 6.24
C HIS A 63 -4.27 -1.31 7.41
N LEU A 64 -4.65 -2.58 7.29
CA LEU A 64 -4.40 -3.59 8.31
C LEU A 64 -2.89 -3.74 8.56
N TRP A 65 -2.10 -3.83 7.50
CA TRP A 65 -0.64 -3.90 7.62
C TRP A 65 -0.05 -2.65 8.30
N LEU A 66 -0.48 -1.45 7.90
CA LEU A 66 0.01 -0.19 8.48
C LEU A 66 -0.24 -0.11 10.00
N VAL A 67 -1.37 -0.65 10.46
CA VAL A 67 -1.79 -0.66 11.88
C VAL A 67 -1.10 -1.78 12.68
N VAL A 68 -0.93 -2.97 12.10
CA VAL A 68 -0.40 -4.14 12.82
C VAL A 68 1.13 -4.16 12.84
N ASP A 69 1.78 -3.90 11.70
CA ASP A 69 3.23 -4.07 11.52
C ASP A 69 3.93 -2.86 10.92
N GLY A 70 3.16 -1.90 10.41
CA GLY A 70 3.67 -0.71 9.77
C GLY A 70 3.89 0.49 10.71
N PRO A 71 4.05 1.69 10.12
CA PRO A 71 4.40 2.93 10.82
C PRO A 71 3.29 3.49 11.70
N LEU A 72 2.02 3.18 11.42
CA LEU A 72 0.90 3.68 12.22
C LEU A 72 0.84 3.01 13.60
N LYS A 73 1.34 1.77 13.72
CA LYS A 73 1.54 1.08 15.02
C LYS A 73 2.34 1.90 16.04
N PHE A 74 3.33 2.66 15.56
CA PHE A 74 4.25 3.43 16.41
C PHE A 74 3.79 4.87 16.65
N ARG A 75 2.89 5.38 15.81
CA ARG A 75 2.38 6.76 15.93
C ARG A 75 1.42 6.94 17.12
N ASP A 76 0.81 5.85 17.60
CA ASP A 76 -0.11 5.89 18.74
C ASP A 76 0.59 5.82 20.12
N ARG A 77 1.83 5.30 20.19
CA ARG A 77 2.59 5.21 21.46
C ARG A 77 3.32 6.50 21.87
N GLY A 78 3.18 7.58 21.12
CA GLY A 78 3.90 8.84 21.33
C GLY A 78 3.08 9.98 21.95
N ARG A 79 1.88 9.70 22.48
CA ARG A 79 1.05 10.69 23.18
C ARG A 79 0.66 10.17 24.57
N SER A 80 1.60 10.21 25.50
CA SER A 80 1.33 10.22 26.95
C SER A 80 2.43 11.00 27.65
#